data_AF-A0AAD9ZC65-F1
#
_entry.id   AF-A0AAD9ZC65-F1
#
_cell.length_a   1.000
_cell.length_b   1.000
_cell.length_c   1.000
_cell.angle_alpha   90.00
_cell.angle_beta   90.00
_cell.angle_gamma   90.00
#
_symmetry.space_group_name_H-M   'P 1'
#
loop_
_entity.id
_entity.type
_entity.pdbx_description
1 polymer ?
#
loop_
_entity_poly.entity_id
_entity_poly.type
_entity_poly.pdbx_seq_one_letter_code
_entity_poly.pdbx_strand_id
1 'polypeptide(L)'
;MIYPVQASGEVRNGGKYDSLPYKFWGYPYYARNPQEGKIEMSNQSHGLFQPSAALQPQRGQATKSALNPISERPVEPKYLCFLKNTEGMETREVSQWKEERGIEATYILVSYTSEQFRTEEEQLFLHDVGEHAARAAGVQAYWVGCSCLGKTKEEQENNVWRISDVVRGARSLIIAVSNPIGKEHPGVDTTALRQWGTRVWTLPEVLLIPSNSDIHVYARNANIDEPMTFHKRNFATLWGDAPISRELIDHYEGNLILSSLELVTIALRCLHNRQKGFYLQGDMAYALMGLLRRRPTIVKTDTAFQAFARLSLANDNDLLLERLICILPSTPSRPWYEMEDQWGVSLWDVIPSTQVCGIADDDTVIIDGGYAAAIRWKAFAHVANLIRDSWRRFFFRYAFRSTSYLFIVGISLLSNGVLLQNAENANGESTSGSQIYIAIGAMFLSIALFFILLSPYIIRVLYTGKIWGTQAWFFGFEGYMDIATIEQHIFGADMGHLKWSTNGSPLSVHAPNEYGECIGQDPITNPETAEKVKQAINAQMGTERIFTLVDTYTLTVTLFSAVKPPVAVVLCGEEGGMQRALLCSYDWSTQTLYRESVLRMETLVLEQMARVGRLRLGLRRETW
;
A
#
# COMPACT_ATOMS: atom_id res chain seq x y z
N MET A 1 10.77 -53.76 2.54
CA MET A 1 10.81 -52.37 3.03
C MET A 1 9.74 -52.24 4.13
N ILE A 2 10.12 -52.01 5.39
CA ILE A 2 9.29 -52.32 6.60
C ILE A 2 8.67 -51.08 7.28
N TYR A 3 8.96 -49.85 6.85
CA TYR A 3 8.41 -48.65 7.48
C TYR A 3 7.18 -48.09 6.74
N PRO A 4 6.14 -47.60 7.45
CA PRO A 4 4.98 -46.96 6.84
C PRO A 4 5.38 -45.65 6.15
N VAL A 5 5.22 -45.57 4.83
CA VAL A 5 5.07 -44.27 4.15
C VAL A 5 3.60 -43.90 4.28
N GLN A 6 3.29 -42.88 5.06
CA GLN A 6 1.98 -42.23 5.01
C GLN A 6 1.81 -41.68 3.58
N ALA A 7 0.63 -41.80 2.96
CA ALA A 7 0.35 -41.10 1.69
C ALA A 7 0.17 -39.58 1.88
N SER A 8 0.76 -39.03 2.94
CA SER A 8 0.87 -37.60 3.17
C SER A 8 2.02 -37.05 2.32
N GLY A 9 1.90 -35.80 1.89
CA GLY A 9 3.03 -35.09 1.28
C GLY A 9 4.27 -35.04 2.18
N GLU A 10 5.40 -34.66 1.60
CA GLU A 10 6.64 -34.43 2.33
C GLU A 10 6.52 -33.17 3.20
N VAL A 11 6.80 -33.29 4.50
CA VAL A 11 6.82 -32.14 5.42
C VAL A 11 8.02 -31.25 5.07
N ARG A 12 7.75 -30.02 4.62
CA ARG A 12 8.79 -29.02 4.30
C ARG A 12 8.71 -27.83 5.26
N ASN A 13 9.86 -27.19 5.49
CA ASN A 13 9.99 -26.00 6.35
C ASN A 13 9.37 -26.15 7.75
N GLY A 14 9.36 -27.37 8.30
CA GLY A 14 8.71 -27.65 9.59
C GLY A 14 7.19 -27.46 9.59
N GLY A 15 6.52 -27.57 8.43
CA GLY A 15 5.08 -27.38 8.27
C GLY A 15 4.66 -25.96 7.87
N LYS A 16 5.61 -25.02 7.82
CA LYS A 16 5.41 -23.60 7.49
C LYS A 16 5.34 -23.33 5.99
N TYR A 17 4.88 -22.12 5.63
CA TYR A 17 4.88 -21.66 4.24
C TYR A 17 6.31 -21.61 3.67
N ASP A 18 6.42 -21.76 2.34
CA ASP A 18 7.69 -21.55 1.64
C ASP A 18 8.11 -20.07 1.77
N SER A 19 9.26 -19.82 2.40
CA SER A 19 9.82 -18.47 2.56
C SER A 19 10.09 -17.83 1.20
N LEU A 20 9.85 -16.53 1.09
CA LEU A 20 10.29 -15.75 -0.06
C LEU A 20 11.83 -15.67 -0.06
N PRO A 21 12.55 -16.19 -1.08
CA PRO A 21 14.02 -16.24 -1.08
C PRO A 21 14.67 -14.90 -1.48
N TYR A 22 13.89 -13.83 -1.58
CA TYR A 22 14.34 -12.52 -2.05
C TYR A 22 14.64 -11.57 -0.89
N LYS A 23 15.73 -10.81 -1.04
CA LYS A 23 16.11 -9.71 -0.16
C LYS A 23 16.71 -8.60 -1.01
N PHE A 24 16.29 -7.36 -0.78
CA PHE A 24 16.85 -6.18 -1.41
C PHE A 24 18.18 -5.79 -0.74
N TRP A 25 19.21 -5.59 -1.55
CA TRP A 25 20.57 -5.24 -1.09
C TRP A 25 21.03 -3.85 -1.54
N GLY A 26 20.22 -3.14 -2.32
CA GLY A 26 20.54 -1.81 -2.79
C GLY A 26 20.47 -0.76 -1.67
N TYR A 27 21.04 0.40 -1.96
CA TYR A 27 20.91 1.55 -1.08
C TYR A 27 19.62 2.32 -1.36
N PRO A 28 18.94 2.83 -0.33
CA PRO A 28 17.86 3.78 -0.52
C PRO A 28 18.39 5.07 -1.18
N TYR A 29 17.54 5.71 -1.99
CA TYR A 29 17.67 7.11 -2.37
C TYR A 29 17.65 7.99 -1.12
N TYR A 30 16.67 7.72 -0.25
CA TYR A 30 16.53 8.37 1.04
C TYR A 30 16.29 7.35 2.15
N ALA A 31 17.12 7.37 3.19
CA ALA A 31 17.02 6.44 4.31
C ALA A 31 16.36 7.09 5.53
N ARG A 32 15.48 6.35 6.19
CA ARG A 32 14.92 6.73 7.50
C ARG A 32 16.02 6.77 8.57
N ASN A 33 16.91 5.77 8.56
CA ASN A 33 18.13 5.79 9.36
C ASN A 33 19.27 6.40 8.54
N PRO A 34 19.86 7.54 8.96
CA PRO A 34 20.93 8.19 8.20
C PRO A 34 22.17 7.31 7.95
N GLN A 35 22.40 6.28 8.77
CA GLN A 35 23.51 5.35 8.59
C GLN A 35 23.31 4.37 7.42
N GLU A 36 22.10 4.27 6.89
CA GLU A 36 21.74 3.34 5.82
C GLU A 36 21.70 4.01 4.44
N GLY A 37 21.92 5.33 4.37
CA GLY A 37 22.01 6.06 3.12
C GLY A 37 23.24 5.65 2.29
N LYS A 38 23.21 5.98 0.99
CA LYS A 38 24.39 5.83 0.10
C LYS A 38 25.58 6.53 0.75
N ILE A 39 26.62 5.77 1.11
CA ILE A 39 27.90 6.36 1.51
C ILE A 39 28.49 6.96 0.23
N GLU A 40 28.58 8.29 0.15
CA GLU A 40 29.42 8.91 -0.87
C GLU A 40 30.85 8.43 -0.63
N MET A 41 31.31 7.47 -1.43
CA MET A 41 32.71 7.10 -1.45
C MET A 41 33.48 8.33 -1.91
N SER A 42 34.11 9.03 -0.96
CA SER A 42 35.16 9.98 -1.26
C SER A 42 36.19 9.25 -2.14
N ASN A 43 36.31 9.69 -3.40
CA ASN A 43 37.23 9.15 -4.40
C ASN A 43 38.60 8.80 -3.81
N GLN A 44 38.81 7.53 -3.44
CA GLN A 44 40.11 6.91 -3.24
C GLN A 44 39.92 5.38 -3.32
N SER A 45 39.89 4.85 -4.55
CA SER A 45 40.72 3.70 -5.00
C SER A 45 40.12 2.97 -6.22
N HIS A 46 40.94 2.97 -7.28
CA HIS A 46 41.05 2.02 -8.40
C HIS A 46 39.93 1.00 -8.71
N GLY A 47 39.43 1.08 -9.96
CA GLY A 47 39.40 -0.09 -10.85
C GLY A 47 38.03 -0.71 -11.15
N LEU A 48 37.58 -0.47 -12.39
CA LEU A 48 36.55 -1.17 -13.18
C LEU A 48 35.07 -0.92 -12.81
N PHE A 49 34.34 -0.48 -13.84
CA PHE A 49 32.93 -0.06 -13.93
C PHE A 49 32.64 1.41 -13.58
N GLN A 50 32.70 2.25 -14.63
CA GLN A 50 32.04 3.55 -14.67
C GLN A 50 30.55 3.37 -15.01
N PRO A 51 29.61 3.86 -14.19
CA PRO A 51 28.29 4.24 -14.67
C PRO A 51 28.38 5.60 -15.38
N SER A 52 27.57 5.76 -16.43
CA SER A 52 27.54 6.92 -17.32
C SER A 52 27.46 8.27 -16.59
N ALA A 53 28.33 9.18 -17.00
CA ALA A 53 28.42 10.55 -16.50
C ALA A 53 27.25 11.41 -17.01
N ALA A 54 26.18 11.49 -16.22
CA ALA A 54 25.26 12.62 -16.19
C ALA A 54 24.56 12.61 -14.83
N LEU A 55 24.50 13.76 -14.15
CA LEU A 55 24.01 13.99 -12.77
C LEU A 55 25.11 13.91 -11.69
N GLN A 56 25.99 14.91 -11.66
CA GLN A 56 26.67 15.31 -10.43
C GLN A 56 25.84 16.44 -9.77
N PRO A 57 25.29 16.25 -8.56
CA PRO A 57 24.90 17.38 -7.72
C PRO A 57 26.16 18.07 -7.20
N GLN A 58 26.08 19.40 -7.08
CA GLN A 58 27.20 20.26 -6.71
C GLN A 58 27.79 19.90 -5.34
N ARG A 59 29.14 19.88 -5.29
CA ARG A 59 29.95 19.70 -4.09
C ARG A 59 29.71 20.80 -3.07
N GLY A 60 29.09 20.45 -1.96
CA GLY A 60 29.19 21.11 -0.67
C GLY A 60 29.31 20.04 0.40
N GLN A 61 30.24 20.19 1.35
CA GLN A 61 30.53 19.22 2.40
C GLN A 61 29.26 18.86 3.20
N ALA A 62 28.61 17.76 2.84
CA ALA A 62 27.59 17.14 3.68
C ALA A 62 28.31 16.42 4.84
N THR A 63 28.50 17.13 5.95
CA THR A 63 28.70 16.47 7.25
C THR A 63 27.62 15.41 7.43
N LYS A 64 27.93 14.29 8.10
CA LYS A 64 27.04 13.15 8.44
C LYS A 64 25.68 13.49 9.10
N SER A 65 25.34 14.77 9.22
CA SER A 65 24.08 15.29 9.71
C SER A 65 23.03 15.36 8.57
N ALA A 66 22.08 14.41 8.66
CA ALA A 66 20.76 14.39 8.05
C ALA A 66 20.67 14.25 6.52
N LEU A 67 20.42 13.03 6.06
CA LEU A 67 19.90 12.72 4.71
C LEU A 67 18.55 13.40 4.39
N ASN A 68 17.90 14.05 5.37
CA ASN A 68 16.77 14.96 5.17
C ASN A 68 16.93 16.16 6.10
N PRO A 69 17.72 17.16 5.69
CA PRO A 69 17.89 18.35 6.48
C PRO A 69 16.51 18.99 6.73
N ILE A 70 16.25 19.34 7.98
CA ILE A 70 15.04 20.07 8.34
C ILE A 70 15.37 21.54 8.15
N SER A 71 14.63 22.22 7.27
CA SER A 71 14.72 23.68 7.16
C SER A 71 14.22 24.32 8.44
N GLU A 72 14.94 25.33 8.92
CA GLU A 72 14.44 26.23 9.95
C GLU A 72 13.16 26.94 9.48
N ARG A 73 12.32 27.30 10.45
CA ARG A 73 11.09 28.08 10.26
C ARG A 73 11.30 29.50 10.78
N PRO A 74 11.94 30.39 10.02
CA PRO A 74 11.95 31.80 10.37
C PRO A 74 10.51 32.31 10.28
N VAL A 75 10.02 32.91 11.36
CA VAL A 75 8.65 33.46 11.42
C VAL A 75 8.53 34.72 10.57
N GLU A 76 9.64 35.44 10.38
CA GLU A 76 9.68 36.69 9.63
C GLU A 76 10.07 36.49 8.16
N PRO A 77 9.41 37.18 7.21
CA PRO A 77 9.83 37.20 5.81
C PRO A 77 11.19 37.91 5.66
N LYS A 78 11.91 37.59 4.58
CA LYS A 78 13.20 38.25 4.29
C LYS A 78 13.02 39.72 3.90
N TYR A 79 11.99 40.03 3.11
CA TYR A 79 11.70 41.36 2.59
C TYR A 79 10.26 41.77 2.88
N LEU A 80 10.05 43.06 3.13
CA LEU A 80 8.75 43.70 3.28
C LEU A 80 8.71 45.05 2.55
N CYS A 81 7.52 45.46 2.10
CA CYS A 81 7.27 46.80 1.59
C CYS A 81 6.84 47.71 2.75
N PHE A 82 7.75 48.54 3.25
CA PHE A 82 7.50 49.47 4.35
C PHE A 82 6.86 50.77 3.85
N LEU A 83 5.89 51.28 4.59
CA LEU A 83 5.19 52.53 4.26
C LEU A 83 6.05 53.76 4.55
N LYS A 84 6.00 54.76 3.66
CA LYS A 84 6.57 56.09 3.90
C LYS A 84 5.58 57.00 4.61
N ASN A 85 6.08 58.02 5.31
CA ASN A 85 5.26 58.94 6.11
C ASN A 85 4.27 59.77 5.29
N THR A 86 4.61 60.11 4.05
CA THR A 86 3.77 60.95 3.18
C THR A 86 2.91 60.09 2.26
N GLU A 87 3.52 59.40 1.30
CA GLU A 87 2.90 58.46 0.36
C GLU A 87 3.99 57.56 -0.25
N GLY A 88 3.61 56.33 -0.63
CA GLY A 88 4.48 55.36 -1.26
C GLY A 88 5.12 54.37 -0.29
N MET A 89 5.80 53.40 -0.87
CA MET A 89 6.50 52.32 -0.18
C MET A 89 8.02 52.33 -0.41
N GLU A 90 8.73 51.51 0.36
CA GLU A 90 10.09 51.09 0.07
C GLU A 90 10.26 49.62 0.44
N THR A 91 10.80 48.80 -0.47
CA THR A 91 11.10 47.39 -0.18
C THR A 91 12.44 47.29 0.54
N ARG A 92 12.45 46.79 1.77
CA ARG A 92 13.66 46.62 2.59
C ARG A 92 13.76 45.21 3.17
N GLU A 93 14.97 44.84 3.55
CA GLU A 93 15.21 43.62 4.31
C GLU A 93 14.72 43.80 5.74
N VAL A 94 14.02 42.79 6.28
CA VAL A 94 13.41 42.89 7.62
C VAL A 94 14.47 42.93 8.72
N SER A 95 15.58 42.22 8.55
CA SER A 95 16.72 42.23 9.47
C SER A 95 17.28 43.64 9.66
N GLN A 96 17.52 44.37 8.57
CA GLN A 96 18.03 45.74 8.60
C GLN A 96 17.05 46.68 9.31
N TRP A 97 15.76 46.56 9.00
CA TRP A 97 14.74 47.39 9.66
C TRP A 97 14.64 47.10 11.16
N LYS A 98 14.76 45.84 11.58
CA LYS A 98 14.75 45.41 12.98
C LYS A 98 15.96 45.95 13.73
N GLU A 99 17.15 45.94 13.12
CA GLU A 99 18.36 46.53 13.68
C GLU A 99 18.23 48.06 13.84
N GLU A 100 17.61 48.76 12.89
CA GLU A 100 17.42 50.21 12.93
C GLU A 100 16.39 50.65 14.00
N ARG A 101 15.29 49.91 14.15
CA ARG A 101 14.13 50.33 14.95
C ARG A 101 14.01 49.63 16.30
N GLY A 102 14.63 48.47 16.47
CA GLY A 102 14.59 47.66 17.70
C GLY A 102 13.21 47.04 18.01
N ILE A 103 12.28 47.04 17.05
CA ILE A 103 10.93 46.46 17.17
C ILE A 103 10.69 45.47 16.03
N GLU A 104 9.66 44.62 16.14
CA GLU A 104 9.25 43.70 15.09
C GLU A 104 8.25 44.36 14.13
N ALA A 105 8.35 44.02 12.84
CA ALA A 105 7.52 44.61 11.80
C ALA A 105 6.17 43.91 11.78
N THR A 106 5.08 44.66 12.01
CA THR A 106 3.73 44.16 11.76
C THR A 106 3.36 44.42 10.30
N TYR A 107 2.84 43.41 9.61
CA TYR A 107 2.48 43.51 8.20
C TYR A 107 1.20 42.75 7.84
N ILE A 108 0.65 43.08 6.68
CA ILE A 108 -0.45 42.34 6.03
C ILE A 108 0.06 41.59 4.80
N LEU A 109 -0.63 40.53 4.40
CA LEU A 109 -0.29 39.72 3.22
C LEU A 109 -1.18 40.10 2.03
N VAL A 110 -0.60 40.40 0.88
CA VAL A 110 -1.32 40.63 -0.38
C VAL A 110 -1.18 39.38 -1.27
N SER A 111 -2.26 38.61 -1.38
CA SER A 111 -2.37 37.45 -2.28
C SER A 111 -2.99 37.86 -3.61
N TYR A 112 -2.43 37.34 -4.70
CA TYR A 112 -2.90 37.59 -6.06
C TYR A 112 -2.50 36.44 -7.00
N THR A 113 -3.00 36.47 -8.23
CA THR A 113 -2.55 35.53 -9.26
C THR A 113 -1.75 36.22 -10.36
N SER A 114 -0.61 35.66 -10.71
CA SER A 114 0.19 36.07 -11.88
C SER A 114 -0.57 35.97 -13.21
N GLU A 115 -1.65 35.16 -13.27
CA GLU A 115 -2.51 35.10 -14.46
C GLU A 115 -3.35 36.36 -14.64
N GLN A 116 -3.80 36.96 -13.53
CA GLN A 116 -4.61 38.17 -13.48
C GLN A 116 -3.76 39.46 -13.48
N PHE A 117 -2.50 39.38 -13.04
CA PHE A 117 -1.57 40.52 -12.94
C PHE A 117 -0.22 40.18 -13.59
N ARG A 118 -0.14 40.36 -14.91
CA ARG A 118 1.01 39.99 -15.75
C ARG A 118 1.94 41.16 -16.04
N THR A 119 1.40 42.36 -16.22
CA THR A 119 2.19 43.54 -16.62
C THR A 119 2.71 44.31 -15.40
N GLU A 120 3.73 45.14 -15.59
CA GLU A 120 4.22 46.03 -14.52
C GLU A 120 3.14 47.03 -14.08
N GLU A 121 2.36 47.57 -15.03
CA GLU A 121 1.21 48.44 -14.72
C GLU A 121 0.15 47.73 -13.88
N GLU A 122 -0.09 46.45 -14.12
CA GLU A 122 -0.98 45.61 -13.31
C GLU A 122 -0.44 45.38 -11.91
N GLN A 123 0.88 45.23 -11.78
CA GLN A 123 1.53 45.05 -10.48
C GLN A 123 1.55 46.34 -9.65
N LEU A 124 1.51 47.53 -10.28
CA LEU A 124 1.34 48.80 -9.57
C LEU A 124 0.05 48.82 -8.74
N PHE A 125 -1.06 48.29 -9.29
CA PHE A 125 -2.31 48.16 -8.53
C PHE A 125 -2.16 47.31 -7.26
N LEU A 126 -1.30 46.29 -7.27
CA LEU A 126 -1.04 45.47 -6.07
C LEU A 126 -0.34 46.30 -4.98
N HIS A 127 0.51 47.25 -5.37
CA HIS A 127 1.15 48.18 -4.45
C HIS A 127 0.17 49.22 -3.91
N ASP A 128 -0.73 49.73 -4.74
CA ASP A 128 -1.78 50.67 -4.30
C ASP A 128 -2.72 50.00 -3.28
N VAL A 129 -3.17 48.78 -3.56
CA VAL A 129 -3.97 47.96 -2.63
C VAL A 129 -3.20 47.65 -1.36
N GLY A 130 -1.93 47.21 -1.48
CA GLY A 130 -1.09 46.90 -0.34
C GLY A 130 -0.87 48.10 0.58
N GLU A 131 -0.59 49.27 0.01
CA GLU A 131 -0.41 50.51 0.76
C GLU A 131 -1.70 50.96 1.44
N HIS A 132 -2.82 51.00 0.70
CA HIS A 132 -4.11 51.40 1.23
C HIS A 132 -4.54 50.48 2.38
N ALA A 133 -4.52 49.16 2.17
CA ALA A 133 -4.92 48.19 3.17
C ALA A 133 -3.98 48.21 4.40
N ALA A 134 -2.68 48.42 4.20
CA ALA A 134 -1.73 48.50 5.31
C ALA A 134 -1.97 49.75 6.18
N ARG A 135 -2.25 50.89 5.55
CA ARG A 135 -2.62 52.13 6.25
C ARG A 135 -3.96 51.98 6.99
N ALA A 136 -4.97 51.39 6.35
CA ALA A 136 -6.28 51.13 6.97
C ALA A 136 -6.18 50.19 8.18
N ALA A 137 -5.33 49.17 8.12
CA ALA A 137 -5.07 48.24 9.22
C ALA A 137 -4.12 48.79 10.31
N GLY A 138 -3.54 49.98 10.10
CA GLY A 138 -2.56 50.58 11.02
C GLY A 138 -1.26 49.79 11.16
N VAL A 139 -0.85 49.08 10.11
CA VAL A 139 0.42 48.33 10.08
C VAL A 139 1.51 49.10 9.36
N GLN A 140 2.77 48.71 9.59
CA GLN A 140 3.94 49.43 9.10
C GLN A 140 4.37 49.02 7.69
N ALA A 141 3.94 47.83 7.26
CA ALA A 141 4.36 47.23 6.01
C ALA A 141 3.31 46.27 5.44
N TYR A 142 3.53 45.84 4.21
CA TYR A 142 2.82 44.72 3.59
C TYR A 142 3.79 43.80 2.85
N TRP A 143 3.38 42.55 2.65
CA TRP A 143 4.12 41.58 1.84
C TRP A 143 3.35 41.30 0.55
N VAL A 144 4.04 41.39 -0.59
CA VAL A 144 3.48 41.06 -1.90
C VAL A 144 4.50 40.28 -2.74
N GLY A 145 4.03 39.21 -3.41
CA GLY A 145 4.90 38.28 -4.14
C GLY A 145 5.79 38.94 -5.20
N CYS A 146 5.29 39.93 -5.95
CA CYS A 146 6.05 40.59 -7.03
C CYS A 146 7.29 41.36 -6.54
N SER A 147 7.35 41.77 -5.28
CA SER A 147 8.47 42.58 -4.75
C SER A 147 9.20 41.94 -3.57
N CYS A 148 8.53 41.10 -2.79
CA CYS A 148 9.07 40.58 -1.54
C CYS A 148 9.71 39.17 -1.66
N LEU A 149 9.66 38.55 -2.85
CA LEU A 149 10.28 37.23 -3.09
C LEU A 149 11.81 37.28 -3.24
N GLY A 150 12.40 38.46 -3.38
CA GLY A 150 13.84 38.64 -3.53
C GLY A 150 14.28 38.91 -4.97
N LYS A 151 15.58 39.20 -5.13
CA LYS A 151 16.14 39.76 -6.36
C LYS A 151 16.68 38.69 -7.30
N THR A 152 17.14 37.56 -6.76
CA THR A 152 17.69 36.45 -7.53
C THR A 152 16.66 35.33 -7.67
N LYS A 153 16.76 34.55 -8.75
CA LYS A 153 15.85 33.42 -8.99
C LYS A 153 15.91 32.37 -7.85
N GLU A 154 17.09 32.14 -7.30
CA GLU A 154 17.28 31.20 -6.18
C GLU A 154 16.62 31.70 -4.88
N GLU A 155 16.70 33.01 -4.59
CA GLU A 155 15.97 33.60 -3.47
C GLU A 155 14.46 33.50 -3.68
N GLN A 156 13.98 33.80 -4.88
CA GLN A 156 12.56 33.71 -5.22
C GLN A 156 12.01 32.31 -4.99
N GLU A 157 12.67 31.28 -5.51
CA GLU A 157 12.26 29.89 -5.30
C GLU A 157 12.22 29.51 -3.81
N ASN A 158 13.28 29.83 -3.07
CA ASN A 158 13.36 29.56 -1.64
C ASN A 158 12.27 30.28 -0.82
N ASN A 159 11.93 31.51 -1.21
CA ASN A 159 10.90 32.32 -0.55
C ASN A 159 9.49 31.90 -0.92
N VAL A 160 9.23 31.46 -2.16
CA VAL A 160 7.94 30.87 -2.56
C VAL A 160 7.60 29.68 -1.65
N TRP A 161 8.57 28.80 -1.41
CA TRP A 161 8.34 27.64 -0.56
C TRP A 161 8.22 27.96 0.93
N ARG A 162 8.53 29.20 1.34
CA ARG A 162 8.37 29.72 2.71
C ARG A 162 7.10 30.56 2.87
N ILE A 163 6.29 30.70 1.83
CA ILE A 163 5.10 31.56 1.87
C ILE A 163 4.16 31.22 3.03
N SER A 164 4.02 29.95 3.37
CA SER A 164 3.21 29.50 4.52
C SER A 164 3.70 30.03 5.86
N ASP A 165 4.99 30.30 6.02
CA ASP A 165 5.54 30.92 7.25
C ASP A 165 5.25 32.42 7.25
N VAL A 166 5.39 33.08 6.09
CA VAL A 166 5.02 34.49 5.91
C VAL A 166 3.54 34.73 6.18
N VAL A 167 2.67 33.81 5.77
CA VAL A 167 1.22 33.88 6.03
C VAL A 167 0.93 33.82 7.53
N ARG A 168 1.59 32.93 8.27
CA ARG A 168 1.40 32.79 9.72
C ARG A 168 1.80 34.03 10.51
N GLY A 169 2.84 34.72 10.06
CA GLY A 169 3.31 35.97 10.68
C GLY A 169 2.47 37.21 10.29
N ALA A 170 1.63 37.11 9.26
CA ALA A 170 0.82 38.22 8.80
C ALA A 170 -0.36 38.51 9.74
N ARG A 171 -0.70 39.79 9.90
CA ARG A 171 -1.84 40.23 10.72
C ARG A 171 -3.19 39.91 10.07
N SER A 172 -3.28 40.06 8.75
CA SER A 172 -4.48 39.75 7.96
C SER A 172 -4.11 39.45 6.50
N LEU A 173 -5.03 38.82 5.78
CA LEU A 173 -4.91 38.48 4.37
C LEU A 173 -5.77 39.42 3.52
N ILE A 174 -5.16 39.98 2.49
CA ILE A 174 -5.79 40.77 1.45
C ILE A 174 -5.71 39.99 0.15
N ILE A 175 -6.80 39.93 -0.60
CA ILE A 175 -6.85 39.28 -1.91
C ILE A 175 -7.07 40.34 -2.98
N ALA A 176 -6.15 40.44 -3.92
CA ALA A 176 -6.31 41.27 -5.11
C ALA A 176 -6.74 40.40 -6.30
N VAL A 177 -7.84 40.78 -6.96
CA VAL A 177 -8.36 40.12 -8.15
C VAL A 177 -8.47 41.10 -9.32
N SER A 178 -8.29 40.61 -10.54
CA SER A 178 -8.61 41.39 -11.74
C SER A 178 -9.93 40.91 -12.32
N ASN A 179 -10.90 41.82 -12.44
CA ASN A 179 -12.14 41.53 -13.15
C ASN A 179 -11.86 41.28 -14.64
N PRO A 180 -12.62 40.40 -15.32
CA PRO A 180 -12.46 40.15 -16.76
C PRO A 180 -12.64 41.41 -17.60
N ILE A 181 -11.80 41.58 -18.62
CA ILE A 181 -11.85 42.72 -19.54
C ILE A 181 -13.21 42.75 -20.25
N GLY A 182 -13.93 43.87 -20.15
CA GLY A 182 -15.23 44.09 -20.82
C GLY A 182 -16.47 43.92 -19.94
N LYS A 183 -16.32 43.62 -18.65
CA LYS A 183 -17.41 43.70 -17.66
C LYS A 183 -17.16 44.83 -16.68
N GLU A 184 -17.74 46.00 -16.92
CA GLU A 184 -17.83 47.09 -15.95
C GLU A 184 -18.84 46.70 -14.85
N HIS A 185 -18.43 45.82 -13.95
CA HIS A 185 -19.15 45.58 -12.71
C HIS A 185 -18.53 46.44 -11.60
N PRO A 186 -19.32 47.25 -10.87
CA PRO A 186 -18.81 48.14 -9.81
C PRO A 186 -18.40 47.38 -8.53
N GLY A 187 -18.05 46.09 -8.62
CA GLY A 187 -17.72 45.24 -7.48
C GLY A 187 -16.87 44.03 -7.85
N VAL A 188 -16.55 43.22 -6.85
CA VAL A 188 -15.72 42.02 -6.99
C VAL A 188 -16.49 40.93 -7.77
N ASP A 189 -15.96 40.52 -8.93
CA ASP A 189 -16.49 39.37 -9.65
C ASP A 189 -16.12 38.06 -8.93
N THR A 190 -17.13 37.35 -8.41
CA THR A 190 -16.96 36.05 -7.75
C THR A 190 -16.28 35.00 -8.65
N THR A 191 -16.33 35.16 -9.98
CA THR A 191 -15.62 34.27 -10.91
C THR A 191 -14.11 34.47 -10.89
N ALA A 192 -13.63 35.72 -10.76
CA ALA A 192 -12.22 36.03 -10.63
C ALA A 192 -11.67 35.54 -9.28
N LEU A 193 -12.46 35.67 -8.22
CA LEU A 193 -12.14 35.12 -6.90
C LEU A 193 -12.14 33.58 -6.89
N ARG A 194 -13.09 32.95 -7.60
CA ARG A 194 -13.11 31.50 -7.79
C ARG A 194 -11.89 31.01 -8.55
N GLN A 195 -11.47 31.73 -9.60
CA GLN A 195 -10.23 31.43 -10.33
C GLN A 195 -9.01 31.51 -9.41
N TRP A 196 -8.92 32.53 -8.56
CA TRP A 196 -7.84 32.61 -7.56
C TRP A 196 -7.82 31.37 -6.67
N GLY A 197 -8.98 30.96 -6.14
CA GLY A 197 -9.12 29.81 -5.25
C GLY A 197 -8.84 28.44 -5.88
N THR A 198 -8.65 28.34 -7.20
CA THR A 198 -8.28 27.06 -7.84
C THR A 198 -6.81 26.73 -7.66
N ARG A 199 -5.95 27.67 -7.22
CA ARG A 199 -4.50 27.44 -7.10
C ARG A 199 -4.12 26.76 -5.79
N VAL A 200 -3.12 25.89 -5.85
CA VAL A 200 -2.64 25.07 -4.72
C VAL A 200 -2.25 25.91 -3.49
N TRP A 201 -1.49 26.99 -3.67
CA TRP A 201 -0.97 27.82 -2.57
C TRP A 201 -2.03 28.65 -1.85
N THR A 202 -3.19 28.90 -2.47
CA THR A 202 -4.27 29.68 -1.85
C THR A 202 -4.94 28.97 -0.68
N LEU A 203 -4.89 27.63 -0.66
CA LEU A 203 -5.41 26.85 0.46
C LEU A 203 -4.58 27.10 1.73
N PRO A 204 -3.25 26.89 1.75
CA PRO A 204 -2.42 27.29 2.88
C PRO A 204 -2.56 28.78 3.25
N GLU A 205 -2.67 29.68 2.27
CA GLU A 205 -2.81 31.13 2.54
C GLU A 205 -4.06 31.45 3.36
N VAL A 206 -5.20 30.86 3.03
CA VAL A 206 -6.46 31.05 3.78
C VAL A 206 -6.43 30.29 5.11
N LEU A 207 -5.92 29.06 5.13
CA LEU A 207 -5.93 28.22 6.34
C LEU A 207 -4.99 28.74 7.43
N LEU A 208 -3.85 29.33 7.07
CA LEU A 208 -2.81 29.69 8.03
C LEU A 208 -2.91 31.11 8.57
N ILE A 209 -3.80 31.95 8.02
CA ILE A 209 -4.05 33.29 8.55
C ILE A 209 -4.67 33.20 9.95
N PRO A 210 -4.32 34.12 10.89
CA PRO A 210 -4.87 34.12 12.24
C PRO A 210 -6.40 34.04 12.29
N SER A 211 -6.92 33.26 13.24
CA SER A 211 -8.37 33.15 13.47
C SER A 211 -8.97 34.51 13.81
N ASN A 212 -10.19 34.78 13.31
CA ASN A 212 -10.93 36.05 13.44
C ASN A 212 -10.39 37.24 12.61
N SER A 213 -9.43 37.04 11.70
CA SER A 213 -9.10 38.10 10.73
C SER A 213 -10.11 38.11 9.58
N ASP A 214 -10.73 39.26 9.33
CA ASP A 214 -11.50 39.48 8.12
C ASP A 214 -10.58 39.51 6.89
N ILE A 215 -11.02 38.86 5.81
CA ILE A 215 -10.29 38.80 4.55
C ILE A 215 -10.94 39.80 3.60
N HIS A 216 -10.18 40.82 3.21
CA HIS A 216 -10.67 41.87 2.30
C HIS A 216 -10.25 41.57 0.87
N VAL A 217 -11.20 41.68 -0.06
CA VAL A 217 -11.01 41.42 -1.49
C VAL A 217 -11.15 42.72 -2.27
N TYR A 218 -10.10 43.06 -3.01
CA TYR A 218 -10.01 44.25 -3.85
C TYR A 218 -10.02 43.83 -5.31
N ALA A 219 -10.88 44.47 -6.12
CA ALA A 219 -10.94 44.23 -7.54
C ALA A 219 -10.32 45.39 -8.33
N ARG A 220 -9.53 45.06 -9.35
CA ARG A 220 -9.04 46.05 -10.32
C ARG A 220 -10.24 46.71 -11.01
N ASN A 221 -10.23 48.04 -11.06
CA ASN A 221 -11.33 48.91 -11.56
C ASN A 221 -12.56 49.01 -10.64
N ALA A 222 -12.50 48.52 -9.40
CA ALA A 222 -13.50 48.79 -8.37
C ALA A 222 -13.02 49.90 -7.41
N ASN A 223 -13.93 50.42 -6.59
CA ASN A 223 -13.57 51.38 -5.55
C ASN A 223 -12.68 50.71 -4.49
N ILE A 224 -11.48 51.28 -4.25
CA ILE A 224 -10.54 50.76 -3.26
C ILE A 224 -11.04 50.99 -1.82
N ASP A 225 -11.85 52.02 -1.60
CA ASP A 225 -12.36 52.37 -0.27
C ASP A 225 -13.47 51.43 0.23
N GLU A 226 -14.04 50.62 -0.67
CA GLU A 226 -15.17 49.72 -0.39
C GLU A 226 -14.83 48.25 -0.75
N PRO A 227 -13.88 47.61 -0.04
CA PRO A 227 -13.51 46.23 -0.30
C PRO A 227 -14.61 45.24 0.09
N MET A 228 -14.71 44.13 -0.63
CA MET A 228 -15.62 43.05 -0.26
C MET A 228 -15.01 42.25 0.89
N THR A 229 -15.75 42.10 1.99
CA THR A 229 -15.26 41.39 3.18
C THR A 229 -15.77 39.95 3.22
N PHE A 230 -14.86 39.00 3.43
CA PHE A 230 -15.17 37.59 3.59
C PHE A 230 -14.64 37.07 4.93
N HIS A 231 -15.44 36.22 5.56
CA HIS A 231 -14.95 35.37 6.65
C HIS A 231 -14.33 34.09 6.08
N LYS A 232 -13.34 33.55 6.79
CA LYS A 232 -12.61 32.32 6.43
C LYS A 232 -13.53 31.14 6.08
N ARG A 233 -14.62 30.93 6.83
CA ARG A 233 -15.63 29.89 6.57
C ARG A 233 -16.32 29.98 5.21
N ASN A 234 -16.46 31.19 4.67
CA ASN A 234 -17.16 31.39 3.40
C ASN A 234 -16.32 30.91 2.21
N PHE A 235 -15.00 30.78 2.37
CA PHE A 235 -14.11 30.30 1.31
C PHE A 235 -14.34 28.85 0.92
N ALA A 236 -14.90 28.01 1.80
CA ALA A 236 -15.30 26.65 1.44
C ALA A 236 -16.23 26.63 0.22
N THR A 237 -17.14 27.61 0.11
CA THR A 237 -18.08 27.71 -1.02
C THR A 237 -17.46 28.22 -2.32
N LEU A 238 -16.32 28.91 -2.21
CA LEU A 238 -15.55 29.39 -3.35
C LEU A 238 -14.69 28.27 -3.93
N TRP A 239 -14.29 27.31 -3.09
CA TRP A 239 -13.58 26.12 -3.51
C TRP A 239 -14.55 25.04 -4.01
N GLY A 240 -14.13 24.27 -5.03
CA GLY A 240 -14.95 23.21 -5.62
C GLY A 240 -15.18 22.00 -4.71
N ASP A 241 -14.55 21.97 -3.53
CA ASP A 241 -14.49 20.89 -2.56
C ASP A 241 -15.03 21.32 -1.18
N ALA A 242 -16.14 22.08 -1.18
CA ALA A 242 -16.74 22.67 0.03
C ALA A 242 -16.93 21.71 1.23
N PRO A 243 -17.40 20.45 1.06
CA PRO A 243 -17.61 19.56 2.21
C PRO A 243 -16.31 19.24 2.95
N ILE A 244 -15.25 18.94 2.19
CA ILE A 244 -13.96 18.47 2.72
C ILE A 244 -13.13 19.66 3.23
N SER A 245 -13.14 20.77 2.48
CA SER A 245 -12.37 21.97 2.84
C SER A 245 -12.91 22.68 4.09
N ARG A 246 -14.21 22.54 4.38
CA ARG A 246 -14.81 23.06 5.61
C ARG A 246 -14.25 22.40 6.87
N GLU A 247 -14.00 21.09 6.83
CA GLU A 247 -13.38 20.36 7.95
C GLU A 247 -11.97 20.90 8.25
N LEU A 248 -11.19 21.23 7.21
CA LEU A 248 -9.89 21.88 7.37
C LEU A 248 -10.01 23.29 7.94
N ILE A 249 -10.97 24.09 7.46
CA ILE A 249 -11.19 25.44 8.01
C ILE A 249 -11.56 25.35 9.50
N ASP A 250 -12.49 24.48 9.85
CA ASP A 250 -12.91 24.26 11.23
C ASP A 250 -11.76 23.76 12.11
N HIS A 251 -10.84 22.98 11.54
CA HIS A 251 -9.61 22.59 12.21
C HIS A 251 -8.71 23.79 12.56
N TYR A 252 -8.41 24.63 11.58
CA TYR A 252 -7.53 25.78 11.76
C TYR A 252 -8.18 26.94 12.52
N GLU A 253 -9.51 27.00 12.58
CA GLU A 253 -10.23 27.94 13.47
C GLU A 253 -10.34 27.44 14.92
N GLY A 254 -10.08 26.14 15.16
CA GLY A 254 -10.19 25.53 16.48
C GLY A 254 -11.60 25.06 16.85
N ASN A 255 -12.52 24.99 15.88
CA ASN A 255 -13.87 24.44 16.10
C ASN A 255 -13.87 22.89 16.09
N LEU A 256 -12.95 22.31 15.34
CA LEU A 256 -12.76 20.86 15.19
C LEU A 256 -11.28 20.55 15.43
N ILE A 257 -10.94 19.38 15.97
CA ILE A 257 -9.55 18.95 16.08
C ILE A 257 -9.41 17.63 15.30
N LEU A 258 -8.85 17.73 14.10
CA LEU A 258 -8.49 16.58 13.29
C LEU A 258 -7.24 15.92 13.87
N SER A 259 -7.20 14.59 13.82
CA SER A 259 -5.96 13.84 14.05
C SER A 259 -4.92 14.18 12.98
N SER A 260 -3.65 13.87 13.25
CA SER A 260 -2.57 14.13 12.29
C SER A 260 -2.79 13.36 10.97
N LEU A 261 -3.32 12.13 11.03
CA LEU A 261 -3.66 11.36 9.84
C LEU A 261 -4.84 11.96 9.06
N GLU A 262 -5.95 12.30 9.73
CA GLU A 262 -7.10 12.95 9.08
C GLU A 262 -6.69 14.27 8.44
N LEU A 263 -5.91 15.10 9.14
CA LEU A 263 -5.40 16.36 8.63
C LEU A 263 -4.62 16.17 7.33
N VAL A 264 -3.70 15.21 7.28
CA VAL A 264 -2.89 14.95 6.08
C VAL A 264 -3.75 14.42 4.94
N THR A 265 -4.63 13.44 5.20
CA THR A 265 -5.48 12.83 4.17
C THR A 265 -6.46 13.85 3.56
N ILE A 266 -7.13 14.64 4.41
CA ILE A 266 -8.07 15.68 3.99
C ILE A 266 -7.33 16.81 3.26
N ALA A 267 -6.19 17.28 3.78
CA ALA A 267 -5.38 18.31 3.13
C ALA A 267 -4.87 17.87 1.76
N LEU A 268 -4.38 16.64 1.62
CA LEU A 268 -3.91 16.11 0.34
C LEU A 268 -5.05 16.05 -0.68
N ARG A 269 -6.24 15.59 -0.27
CA ARG A 269 -7.43 15.54 -1.13
C ARG A 269 -7.83 16.93 -1.60
N CYS A 270 -7.83 17.91 -0.71
CA CYS A 270 -8.07 19.31 -1.06
C CYS A 270 -7.01 19.86 -2.03
N LEU A 271 -5.72 19.65 -1.76
CA LEU A 271 -4.63 20.12 -2.62
C LEU A 271 -4.70 19.49 -4.01
N HIS A 272 -5.15 18.23 -4.12
CA HIS A 272 -5.25 17.55 -5.42
C HIS A 272 -6.44 18.02 -6.27
N ASN A 273 -7.54 18.44 -5.64
CA ASN A 273 -8.71 18.98 -6.35
C ASN A 273 -8.45 20.36 -7.00
N ARG A 274 -7.29 20.96 -6.76
CA ARG A 274 -6.90 22.30 -7.24
C ARG A 274 -6.15 22.24 -8.58
N GLN A 275 -6.32 23.26 -9.41
CA GLN A 275 -5.71 23.34 -10.74
C GLN A 275 -4.19 23.48 -10.68
N LYS A 276 -3.54 22.88 -11.68
CA LYS A 276 -2.10 22.69 -11.77
C LYS A 276 -1.41 23.96 -12.28
N GLY A 277 -0.73 24.67 -11.39
CA GLY A 277 0.28 25.69 -11.71
C GLY A 277 1.67 25.24 -11.32
N PHE A 278 2.01 23.97 -11.58
CA PHE A 278 3.21 23.33 -11.04
C PHE A 278 4.48 23.85 -11.72
N TYR A 279 5.43 24.29 -10.89
CA TYR A 279 6.81 24.54 -11.28
C TYR A 279 7.66 23.27 -11.11
N LEU A 280 7.40 22.49 -10.06
CA LEU A 280 8.01 21.18 -9.79
C LEU A 280 6.97 20.07 -9.67
N GLN A 281 7.37 18.83 -9.94
CA GLN A 281 6.50 17.67 -9.75
C GLN A 281 6.08 17.48 -8.27
N GLY A 282 6.94 17.87 -7.33
CA GLY A 282 6.71 17.78 -5.88
C GLY A 282 5.91 18.94 -5.25
N ASP A 283 5.44 19.93 -6.01
CA ASP A 283 4.83 21.16 -5.45
C ASP A 283 3.64 20.90 -4.51
N MET A 284 2.86 19.84 -4.77
CA MET A 284 1.77 19.45 -3.85
C MET A 284 2.29 19.03 -2.47
N ALA A 285 3.36 18.24 -2.43
CA ALA A 285 3.99 17.86 -1.16
C ALA A 285 4.59 19.09 -0.48
N TYR A 286 5.16 20.03 -1.23
CA TYR A 286 5.71 21.27 -0.67
C TYR A 286 4.64 22.25 -0.16
N ALA A 287 3.45 22.28 -0.77
CA ALA A 287 2.31 23.00 -0.23
C ALA A 287 1.76 22.33 1.04
N LEU A 288 1.64 20.99 1.04
CA LEU A 288 1.24 20.22 2.22
C LEU A 288 2.22 20.40 3.38
N MET A 289 3.52 20.47 3.09
CA MET A 289 4.58 20.75 4.07
C MET A 289 4.34 22.06 4.83
N GLY A 290 3.69 23.04 4.19
CA GLY A 290 3.25 24.28 4.80
C GLY A 290 2.21 24.08 5.90
N LEU A 291 1.43 22.99 5.88
CA LEU A 291 0.39 22.65 6.87
C LEU A 291 0.91 21.74 7.99
N LEU A 292 2.06 21.10 7.82
CA LEU A 292 2.63 20.13 8.78
C LEU A 292 3.64 20.80 9.74
N ARG A 293 4.27 20.01 10.63
CA ARG A 293 5.22 20.51 11.63
C ARG A 293 6.69 20.48 11.16
N ARG A 294 7.11 19.44 10.44
CA ARG A 294 8.49 19.27 9.97
C ARG A 294 8.58 19.62 8.49
N ARG A 295 9.67 20.30 8.13
CA ARG A 295 9.92 20.84 6.80
C ARG A 295 11.21 20.23 6.21
N PRO A 296 11.13 19.12 5.47
CA PRO A 296 12.29 18.61 4.74
C PRO A 296 12.78 19.64 3.71
N THR A 297 14.07 19.65 3.40
CA THR A 297 14.59 20.47 2.30
C THR A 297 14.04 20.01 0.96
N ILE A 298 13.79 20.99 0.10
CA ILE A 298 13.22 20.78 -1.21
C ILE A 298 14.28 20.29 -2.17
N VAL A 299 13.95 19.24 -2.91
CA VAL A 299 14.82 18.68 -3.95
C VAL A 299 14.07 18.71 -5.27
N LYS A 300 14.68 19.38 -6.24
CA LYS A 300 14.05 19.66 -7.55
C LYS A 300 13.91 18.43 -8.43
N THR A 301 14.70 17.39 -8.17
CA THR A 301 14.70 16.12 -8.90
C THR A 301 13.64 15.15 -8.40
N ASP A 302 13.02 15.41 -7.24
CA ASP A 302 12.05 14.50 -6.64
C ASP A 302 10.78 14.45 -7.50
N THR A 303 10.29 13.23 -7.73
CA THR A 303 8.93 13.03 -8.24
C THR A 303 7.89 13.47 -7.21
N ALA A 304 6.63 13.56 -7.63
CA ALA A 304 5.52 13.85 -6.72
C ALA A 304 5.44 12.84 -5.55
N PHE A 305 5.67 11.55 -5.83
CA PHE A 305 5.63 10.50 -4.80
C PHE A 305 6.84 10.57 -3.86
N GLN A 306 8.05 10.76 -4.40
CA GLN A 306 9.26 10.86 -3.59
C GLN A 306 9.20 12.05 -2.63
N ALA A 307 8.76 13.22 -3.11
CA ALA A 307 8.59 14.41 -2.27
C ALA A 307 7.58 14.16 -1.14
N PHE A 308 6.45 13.51 -1.45
CA PHE A 308 5.45 13.12 -0.45
C PHE A 308 5.99 12.09 0.55
N ALA A 309 6.66 11.04 0.08
CA ALA A 309 7.21 9.99 0.93
C ALA A 309 8.29 10.56 1.88
N ARG A 310 9.13 11.49 1.41
CA ARG A 310 10.10 12.20 2.26
C ARG A 310 9.43 13.07 3.31
N LEU A 311 8.35 13.76 2.93
CA LEU A 311 7.56 14.56 3.85
C LEU A 311 6.89 13.70 4.92
N SER A 312 6.35 12.54 4.52
CA SER A 312 5.73 11.55 5.40
C SER A 312 6.76 11.02 6.40
N LEU A 313 7.93 10.56 5.93
CA LEU A 313 9.01 10.07 6.80
C LEU A 313 9.55 11.15 7.75
N ALA A 314 9.54 12.43 7.35
CA ALA A 314 9.98 13.54 8.21
C ALA A 314 8.95 13.90 9.30
N ASN A 315 7.66 13.66 9.05
CA ASN A 315 6.55 13.99 9.95
C ASN A 315 5.95 12.75 10.63
N ASP A 316 6.68 11.63 10.64
CA ASP A 316 6.14 10.28 10.85
C ASP A 316 5.65 10.01 12.29
N ASN A 317 4.47 10.54 12.61
CA ASN A 317 3.76 10.27 13.86
C ASN A 317 2.83 9.04 13.73
N ASP A 318 2.29 8.77 12.54
CA ASP A 318 1.18 7.82 12.35
C ASP A 318 1.44 6.71 11.29
N LEU A 319 2.66 6.58 10.76
CA LEU A 319 3.02 5.55 9.76
C LEU A 319 2.16 5.64 8.48
N LEU A 320 1.93 6.87 8.02
CA LEU A 320 1.04 7.18 6.89
C LEU A 320 1.41 6.39 5.62
N LEU A 321 2.70 6.27 5.34
CA LEU A 321 3.19 5.61 4.12
C LEU A 321 3.02 4.09 4.22
N GLU A 322 3.27 3.52 5.39
CA GLU A 322 3.05 2.10 5.70
C GLU A 322 1.57 1.73 5.57
N ARG A 323 0.65 2.60 6.02
CA ARG A 323 -0.80 2.42 5.85
C ARG A 323 -1.19 2.47 4.37
N LEU A 324 -0.64 3.41 3.62
CA LEU A 324 -0.94 3.59 2.19
C LEU A 324 -0.55 2.36 1.36
N ILE A 325 0.55 1.71 1.73
CA ILE A 325 1.01 0.46 1.10
C ILE A 325 -0.05 -0.66 1.23
N CYS A 326 -0.77 -0.69 2.34
CA CYS A 326 -1.74 -1.74 2.67
C CYS A 326 -3.13 -1.56 2.02
N ILE A 327 -3.37 -0.42 1.35
CA ILE A 327 -4.64 -0.13 0.68
C ILE A 327 -4.74 -0.86 -0.67
N LEU A 328 -5.93 -1.34 -1.04
CA LEU A 328 -6.23 -1.80 -2.39
C LEU A 328 -6.93 -0.68 -3.16
N PRO A 329 -6.28 -0.03 -4.15
CA PRO A 329 -6.94 1.00 -4.94
C PRO A 329 -8.06 0.38 -5.78
N SER A 330 -9.15 1.13 -6.00
CA SER A 330 -10.29 0.66 -6.80
C SER A 330 -9.93 0.32 -8.24
N THR A 331 -8.88 0.94 -8.78
CA THR A 331 -8.31 0.62 -10.09
C THR A 331 -6.77 0.60 -10.00
N PRO A 332 -6.08 -0.30 -10.71
CA PRO A 332 -4.61 -0.37 -10.66
C PRO A 332 -3.89 0.90 -11.15
N SER A 333 -4.55 1.68 -12.02
CA SER A 333 -4.02 2.92 -12.57
C SER A 333 -4.25 4.14 -11.68
N ARG A 334 -5.01 3.98 -10.59
CA ARG A 334 -5.37 5.08 -9.69
C ARG A 334 -4.11 5.66 -9.04
N PRO A 335 -4.00 6.99 -8.94
CA PRO A 335 -2.84 7.62 -8.31
C PRO A 335 -2.80 7.37 -6.79
N TRP A 336 -1.59 7.40 -6.22
CA TRP A 336 -1.34 7.12 -4.80
C TRP A 336 -1.98 8.12 -3.83
N TYR A 337 -2.32 9.34 -4.27
CA TYR A 337 -2.95 10.36 -3.43
C TYR A 337 -4.46 10.16 -3.26
N GLU A 338 -5.08 9.33 -4.10
CA GLU A 338 -6.46 8.88 -3.91
C GLU A 338 -6.43 7.69 -2.94
N MET A 339 -6.37 7.99 -1.65
CA MET A 339 -6.22 7.04 -0.53
C MET A 339 -7.51 6.23 -0.25
N GLU A 340 -8.29 5.92 -1.29
CA GLU A 340 -9.53 5.15 -1.17
C GLU A 340 -9.24 3.64 -1.28
N ASP A 341 -9.75 2.88 -0.32
CA ASP A 341 -9.65 1.41 -0.30
C ASP A 341 -10.88 0.79 -0.95
N GLN A 342 -10.67 -0.25 -1.76
CA GLN A 342 -11.76 -1.00 -2.40
C GLN A 342 -12.68 -1.67 -1.35
N TRP A 343 -12.17 -1.89 -0.15
CA TRP A 343 -12.94 -2.40 0.99
C TRP A 343 -13.76 -1.32 1.73
N GLY A 344 -13.66 -0.05 1.32
CA GLY A 344 -14.31 1.07 2.01
C GLY A 344 -13.70 1.41 3.37
N VAL A 345 -12.50 0.89 3.67
CA VAL A 345 -11.80 1.14 4.93
C VAL A 345 -11.03 2.45 4.86
N SER A 346 -11.06 3.21 5.95
CA SER A 346 -10.28 4.45 6.06
C SER A 346 -8.83 4.16 6.46
N LEU A 347 -7.92 5.04 6.06
CA LEU A 347 -6.48 4.84 6.28
C LEU A 347 -6.12 4.68 7.78
N TRP A 348 -6.83 5.35 8.69
CA TRP A 348 -6.60 5.26 10.14
C TRP A 348 -7.01 3.91 10.76
N ASP A 349 -7.87 3.14 10.10
CA ASP A 349 -8.32 1.83 10.59
C ASP A 349 -7.31 0.70 10.28
N VAL A 350 -6.35 0.97 9.39
CA VAL A 350 -5.31 0.01 9.00
C VAL A 350 -4.10 0.16 9.90
N ILE A 351 -3.75 -0.88 10.67
CA ILE A 351 -2.61 -0.88 11.58
C ILE A 351 -1.41 -1.53 10.88
N PRO A 352 -0.33 -0.81 10.55
CA PRO A 352 0.81 -1.40 9.86
C PRO A 352 1.62 -2.35 10.76
N SER A 353 2.09 -3.45 10.20
CA SER A 353 3.01 -4.41 10.82
C SER A 353 4.44 -4.32 10.26
N THR A 354 4.62 -3.58 9.17
CA THR A 354 5.93 -3.28 8.54
C THR A 354 6.34 -1.84 8.75
N GLN A 355 7.63 -1.55 8.60
CA GLN A 355 8.16 -0.20 8.61
C GLN A 355 8.81 0.14 7.26
N VAL A 356 8.54 1.34 6.75
CA VAL A 356 9.29 1.89 5.62
C VAL A 356 10.63 2.40 6.13
N CYS A 357 11.70 1.73 5.72
CA CYS A 357 13.07 2.08 6.08
C CYS A 357 13.72 3.06 5.09
N GLY A 358 13.18 3.21 3.89
CA GLY A 358 13.66 4.21 2.94
C GLY A 358 12.82 4.33 1.66
N ILE A 359 13.20 5.28 0.83
CA ILE A 359 12.64 5.54 -0.50
C ILE A 359 13.71 5.17 -1.51
N ALA A 360 13.31 4.55 -2.62
CA ALA A 360 14.18 4.18 -3.72
C ALA A 360 14.02 5.12 -4.93
N ASP A 361 14.92 4.99 -5.91
CA ASP A 361 15.08 5.93 -7.03
C ASP A 361 13.86 5.95 -8.00
N ASP A 362 13.04 4.88 -8.05
CA ASP A 362 11.91 4.71 -9.01
C ASP A 362 10.54 4.65 -8.31
N ASP A 363 10.05 5.74 -7.68
CA ASP A 363 8.73 5.81 -7.00
C ASP A 363 8.35 4.59 -6.14
N THR A 364 9.37 4.04 -5.48
CA THR A 364 9.32 2.78 -4.74
C THR A 364 9.80 3.02 -3.33
N VAL A 365 9.33 2.19 -2.41
CA VAL A 365 9.66 2.25 -1.00
C VAL A 365 10.38 0.98 -0.60
N ILE A 366 11.27 1.07 0.38
CA ILE A 366 11.95 -0.09 0.93
C ILE A 366 11.34 -0.33 2.29
N ILE A 367 10.70 -1.48 2.45
CA ILE A 367 10.11 -1.94 3.70
C ILE A 367 11.03 -2.95 4.37
N ASP A 368 11.04 -2.98 5.68
CA ASP A 368 11.74 -4.00 6.46
C ASP A 368 10.83 -4.59 7.54
N GLY A 369 11.14 -5.81 7.97
CA GLY A 369 10.52 -6.47 9.09
C GLY A 369 9.18 -7.16 8.81
N GLY A 370 8.76 -7.27 7.55
CA GLY A 370 7.52 -7.94 7.15
C GLY A 370 7.58 -9.47 7.15
N TYR A 371 6.42 -10.10 7.00
CA TYR A 371 6.29 -11.54 6.83
C TYR A 371 5.93 -11.84 5.38
N ALA A 372 6.63 -12.79 4.76
CA ALA A 372 6.34 -13.11 3.37
C ALA A 372 6.51 -14.59 3.05
N ALA A 373 5.70 -15.04 2.10
CA ALA A 373 5.71 -16.39 1.57
C ALA A 373 5.65 -16.36 0.04
N ALA A 374 6.27 -17.36 -0.60
CA ALA A 374 6.21 -17.54 -2.04
C ALA A 374 4.91 -18.25 -2.45
N ILE A 375 4.36 -17.86 -3.61
CA ILE A 375 3.20 -18.52 -4.23
C ILE A 375 3.69 -19.52 -5.28
N ARG A 376 3.18 -20.75 -5.23
CA ARG A 376 3.50 -21.80 -6.19
C ARG A 376 2.50 -21.82 -7.35
N TRP A 377 3.01 -21.49 -8.55
CA TRP A 377 2.21 -21.41 -9.79
C TRP A 377 2.36 -22.61 -10.74
N LYS A 378 3.30 -23.53 -10.49
CA LYS A 378 3.62 -24.60 -11.45
C LYS A 378 2.56 -25.70 -11.50
N ALA A 379 2.29 -26.31 -10.35
CA ALA A 379 1.35 -27.42 -10.20
C ALA A 379 1.04 -27.60 -8.71
N PHE A 380 -0.16 -28.12 -8.42
CA PHE A 380 -0.51 -28.62 -7.11
C PHE A 380 0.47 -29.72 -6.68
N ALA A 381 0.82 -29.71 -5.40
CA ALA A 381 1.63 -30.76 -4.79
C ALA A 381 0.79 -31.47 -3.74
N HIS A 382 1.10 -32.74 -3.48
CA HIS A 382 0.52 -33.45 -2.36
C HIS A 382 0.96 -32.78 -1.06
N VAL A 383 -0.04 -32.34 -0.28
CA VAL A 383 0.17 -31.60 0.97
C VAL A 383 0.32 -32.59 2.12
N ALA A 384 1.32 -32.37 2.97
CA ALA A 384 1.44 -33.13 4.20
C ALA A 384 0.26 -32.81 5.12
N ASN A 385 -0.42 -33.83 5.63
CA ASN A 385 -1.59 -33.66 6.48
C ASN A 385 -1.48 -34.50 7.77
N LEU A 386 -2.02 -33.95 8.83
CA LEU A 386 -2.15 -34.59 10.13
C LEU A 386 -3.51 -35.25 10.19
N ILE A 387 -3.49 -36.58 10.15
CA ILE A 387 -4.69 -37.39 10.32
C ILE A 387 -4.56 -38.19 11.61
N ARG A 388 -5.59 -38.17 12.46
CA ARG A 388 -5.60 -38.94 13.71
C ARG A 388 -5.57 -40.44 13.42
N ASP A 389 -4.66 -41.14 14.09
CA ASP A 389 -4.63 -42.60 14.07
C ASP A 389 -5.79 -43.15 14.90
N SER A 390 -6.58 -44.04 14.29
CA SER A 390 -7.69 -44.73 14.94
C SER A 390 -7.40 -46.21 15.01
N TRP A 391 -7.93 -46.90 16.02
CA TRP A 391 -7.80 -48.37 16.16
C TRP A 391 -8.28 -49.11 14.91
N ARG A 392 -9.34 -48.62 14.26
CA ARG A 392 -9.83 -49.16 12.98
C ARG A 392 -8.78 -49.02 11.87
N ARG A 393 -8.17 -47.85 11.73
CA ARG A 393 -7.11 -47.63 10.73
C ARG A 393 -5.84 -48.42 11.05
N PHE A 394 -5.47 -48.53 12.32
CA PHE A 394 -4.35 -49.35 12.75
C PHE A 394 -4.55 -50.81 12.35
N PHE A 395 -5.72 -51.39 12.67
CA PHE A 395 -6.08 -52.74 12.27
C PHE A 395 -6.06 -52.92 10.75
N PHE A 396 -6.71 -52.03 10.00
CA PHE A 396 -6.74 -52.11 8.54
C PHE A 396 -5.36 -51.93 7.89
N ARG A 397 -4.49 -51.06 8.42
CA ARG A 397 -3.10 -50.93 7.97
C ARG A 397 -2.33 -52.24 8.19
N TYR A 398 -2.50 -52.86 9.36
CA TYR A 398 -1.82 -54.11 9.69
C TYR A 398 -2.34 -55.28 8.82
N ALA A 399 -3.66 -55.44 8.75
CA ALA A 399 -4.32 -56.46 7.95
C ALA A 399 -3.92 -56.37 6.47
N PHE A 400 -4.03 -55.18 5.87
CA PHE A 400 -3.70 -54.95 4.46
C PHE A 400 -2.24 -55.24 4.12
N ARG A 401 -1.29 -54.95 5.03
CA ARG A 401 0.13 -55.30 4.86
C ARG A 401 0.38 -56.79 5.01
N SER A 402 -0.29 -57.44 5.95
CA SER A 402 -0.17 -58.88 6.16
C SER A 402 -0.71 -59.69 4.98
N THR A 403 -1.63 -59.13 4.18
CA THR A 403 -2.23 -59.77 3.00
C THR A 403 -1.19 -60.33 2.03
N SER A 404 -0.15 -59.56 1.68
CA SER A 404 0.89 -60.04 0.75
C SER A 404 1.70 -61.20 1.33
N TYR A 405 1.97 -61.18 2.64
CA TYR A 405 2.68 -62.27 3.32
C TYR A 405 1.81 -63.53 3.41
N LEU A 406 0.54 -63.37 3.82
CA LEU A 406 -0.44 -64.45 3.88
C LEU A 406 -0.68 -65.10 2.51
N PHE A 407 -0.65 -64.31 1.44
CA PHE A 407 -0.79 -64.81 0.07
C PHE A 407 0.41 -65.68 -0.34
N ILE A 408 1.65 -65.21 -0.11
CA ILE A 408 2.87 -65.96 -0.44
C ILE A 408 2.99 -67.24 0.40
N VAL A 409 2.77 -67.13 1.72
CA VAL A 409 2.80 -68.28 2.63
C VAL A 409 1.68 -69.27 2.29
N GLY A 410 0.48 -68.78 1.99
CA GLY A 410 -0.66 -69.60 1.57
C GLY A 410 -0.35 -70.41 0.31
N ILE A 411 0.21 -69.78 -0.73
CA ILE A 411 0.62 -70.46 -1.96
C ILE A 411 1.73 -71.48 -1.69
N SER A 412 2.75 -71.12 -0.90
CA SER A 412 3.86 -72.01 -0.59
C SER A 412 3.42 -73.24 0.21
N LEU A 413 2.54 -73.08 1.19
CA LEU A 413 2.00 -74.20 1.97
C LEU A 413 1.09 -75.09 1.12
N LEU A 414 0.29 -74.50 0.23
CA LEU A 414 -0.58 -75.24 -0.68
C LEU A 414 0.24 -76.01 -1.72
N SER A 415 1.30 -75.41 -2.29
CA SER A 415 2.18 -76.10 -3.24
C SER A 415 2.95 -77.24 -2.60
N ASN A 416 3.50 -77.03 -1.39
CA ASN A 416 4.19 -78.09 -0.66
C ASN A 416 3.23 -79.20 -0.22
N GLY A 417 2.00 -78.86 0.19
CA GLY A 417 0.96 -79.82 0.52
C GLY A 417 0.56 -80.69 -0.68
N VAL A 418 0.41 -80.10 -1.88
CA VAL A 418 0.11 -80.85 -3.12
C VAL A 418 1.29 -81.72 -3.56
N LEU A 419 2.52 -81.24 -3.45
CA LEU A 419 3.71 -82.03 -3.76
C LEU A 419 3.86 -83.24 -2.82
N LEU A 420 3.64 -83.04 -1.52
CA LEU A 420 3.63 -84.12 -0.52
C LEU A 420 2.50 -85.11 -0.80
N GLN A 421 1.29 -84.64 -1.12
CA GLN A 421 0.16 -85.51 -1.47
C GLN A 421 0.45 -86.37 -2.71
N ASN A 422 1.09 -85.80 -3.75
CA ASN A 422 1.47 -86.55 -4.95
C ASN A 422 2.55 -87.60 -4.66
N ALA A 423 3.49 -87.32 -3.75
CA ALA A 423 4.51 -88.27 -3.32
C ALA A 423 3.93 -89.39 -2.44
N GLU A 424 2.99 -89.05 -1.55
CA GLU A 424 2.25 -90.01 -0.70
C GLU A 424 1.40 -90.97 -1.53
N ASN A 425 0.68 -90.44 -2.54
CA ASN A 425 -0.10 -91.25 -3.48
C ASN A 425 0.77 -92.23 -4.30
N ALA A 426 2.05 -91.90 -4.53
CA ALA A 426 3.00 -92.78 -5.22
C ALA A 426 3.60 -93.87 -4.30
N ASN A 427 3.72 -93.59 -3.00
CA ASN A 427 4.35 -94.49 -2.02
C ASN A 427 3.35 -95.34 -1.21
N GLY A 428 2.04 -95.08 -1.32
CA GLY A 428 0.98 -95.89 -0.71
C GLY A 428 0.74 -95.69 0.78
N GLU A 429 1.38 -94.69 1.40
CA GLU A 429 1.17 -94.30 2.81
C GLU A 429 0.36 -93.00 2.88
N SER A 430 -0.78 -93.03 3.60
CA SER A 430 -1.62 -91.86 3.84
C SER A 430 -1.26 -91.20 5.17
N THR A 431 -0.44 -90.14 5.14
CA THR A 431 -0.12 -89.35 6.32
C THR A 431 -1.10 -88.18 6.46
N SER A 432 -1.56 -87.89 7.69
CA SER A 432 -2.43 -86.74 7.97
C SER A 432 -1.77 -85.37 7.73
N GLY A 433 -0.45 -85.34 7.49
CA GLY A 433 0.33 -84.12 7.30
C GLY A 433 -0.03 -83.34 6.03
N SER A 434 -0.16 -84.01 4.87
CA SER A 434 -0.45 -83.36 3.59
C SER A 434 -1.80 -82.61 3.60
N GLN A 435 -2.82 -83.22 4.19
CA GLN A 435 -4.15 -82.62 4.36
C GLN A 435 -4.12 -81.38 5.26
N ILE A 436 -3.29 -81.37 6.31
CA ILE A 436 -3.14 -80.22 7.21
C ILE A 436 -2.46 -79.05 6.48
N TYR A 437 -1.41 -79.31 5.68
CA TYR A 437 -0.76 -78.26 4.89
C TYR A 437 -1.68 -77.63 3.84
N ILE A 438 -2.49 -78.45 3.15
CA ILE A 438 -3.48 -77.97 2.18
C ILE A 438 -4.57 -77.15 2.87
N ALA A 439 -5.10 -77.62 4.00
CA ALA A 439 -6.15 -76.91 4.74
C ALA A 439 -5.68 -75.54 5.27
N ILE A 440 -4.48 -75.48 5.86
CA ILE A 440 -3.90 -74.23 6.37
C ILE A 440 -3.55 -73.28 5.20
N GLY A 441 -2.97 -73.81 4.12
CA GLY A 441 -2.67 -73.05 2.91
C GLY A 441 -3.92 -72.43 2.28
N ALA A 442 -4.99 -73.22 2.13
CA ALA A 442 -6.27 -72.75 1.62
C ALA A 442 -6.92 -71.69 2.52
N MET A 443 -6.85 -71.86 3.86
CA MET A 443 -7.35 -70.88 4.82
C MET A 443 -6.63 -69.53 4.66
N PHE A 444 -5.29 -69.50 4.65
CA PHE A 444 -4.54 -68.25 4.46
C PHE A 444 -4.80 -67.60 3.11
N LEU A 445 -4.94 -68.38 2.05
CA LEU A 445 -5.27 -67.88 0.72
C LEU A 445 -6.68 -67.27 0.67
N SER A 446 -7.65 -67.88 1.34
CA SER A 446 -9.02 -67.34 1.43
C SER A 446 -9.07 -66.00 2.17
N ILE A 447 -8.32 -65.87 3.27
CA ILE A 447 -8.20 -64.63 4.05
C ILE A 447 -7.51 -63.55 3.21
N ALA A 448 -6.43 -63.91 2.51
CA ALA A 448 -5.73 -62.98 1.64
C ALA A 448 -6.63 -62.48 0.50
N LEU A 449 -7.37 -63.38 -0.15
CA LEU A 449 -8.31 -63.03 -1.23
C LEU A 449 -9.43 -62.13 -0.73
N PHE A 450 -9.96 -62.38 0.47
CA PHE A 450 -10.96 -61.52 1.11
C PHE A 450 -10.44 -60.09 1.29
N PHE A 451 -9.22 -59.91 1.80
CA PHE A 451 -8.64 -58.57 1.96
C PHE A 451 -8.27 -57.89 0.63
N ILE A 452 -7.93 -58.66 -0.41
CA ILE A 452 -7.74 -58.13 -1.77
C ILE A 452 -9.06 -57.60 -2.33
N LEU A 453 -10.16 -58.35 -2.18
CA LEU A 453 -11.50 -57.91 -2.60
C LEU A 453 -11.97 -56.69 -1.79
N LEU A 454 -11.67 -56.65 -0.49
CA LEU A 454 -12.00 -55.52 0.39
C LEU A 454 -11.05 -54.32 0.23
N SER A 455 -10.01 -54.43 -0.63
CA SER A 455 -8.99 -53.40 -0.77
C SER A 455 -9.51 -52.01 -1.12
N PRO A 456 -10.50 -51.81 -2.02
CA PRO A 456 -10.97 -50.47 -2.35
C PRO A 456 -11.62 -49.78 -1.14
N TYR A 457 -12.37 -50.54 -0.34
CA TYR A 457 -12.99 -50.05 0.88
C TYR A 457 -11.93 -49.71 1.95
N ILE A 458 -10.94 -50.59 2.13
CA ILE A 458 -9.85 -50.36 3.10
C ILE A 458 -9.05 -49.12 2.73
N ILE A 459 -8.66 -48.96 1.46
CA ILE A 459 -7.94 -47.78 0.96
C ILE A 459 -8.75 -46.52 1.25
N ARG A 460 -10.06 -46.52 0.99
CA ARG A 460 -10.94 -45.40 1.33
C ARG A 460 -10.89 -45.10 2.83
N VAL A 461 -11.05 -46.08 3.72
CA VAL A 461 -11.01 -45.86 5.18
C VAL A 461 -9.65 -45.37 5.68
N LEU A 462 -8.56 -45.80 5.04
CA LEU A 462 -7.20 -45.43 5.42
C LEU A 462 -6.84 -44.00 5.03
N TYR A 463 -7.29 -43.55 3.86
CA TYR A 463 -6.88 -42.26 3.28
C TYR A 463 -7.94 -41.17 3.32
N THR A 464 -9.22 -41.51 3.53
CA THR A 464 -10.29 -40.51 3.71
C THR A 464 -10.57 -40.26 5.19
N GLY A 465 -10.93 -39.02 5.54
CA GLY A 465 -11.46 -38.65 6.85
C GLY A 465 -11.05 -37.24 7.27
N LYS A 466 -11.46 -36.83 8.49
CA LYS A 466 -11.18 -35.48 8.98
C LYS A 466 -9.68 -35.20 9.09
N ILE A 467 -9.23 -34.15 8.41
CA ILE A 467 -7.90 -33.59 8.55
C ILE A 467 -7.88 -32.68 9.78
N TRP A 468 -6.85 -32.83 10.63
CA TRP A 468 -6.68 -32.04 11.86
C TRP A 468 -5.71 -30.88 11.68
N GLY A 469 -4.83 -30.98 10.68
CA GLY A 469 -3.91 -29.93 10.30
C GLY A 469 -3.28 -30.27 8.96
N THR A 470 -2.91 -29.25 8.23
CA THR A 470 -2.31 -29.33 6.90
C THR A 470 -1.06 -28.48 6.89
N GLN A 471 -0.06 -28.92 6.13
CA GLN A 471 1.09 -28.08 5.88
C GLN A 471 0.65 -26.83 5.12
N ALA A 472 1.27 -25.71 5.49
CA ALA A 472 0.99 -24.42 4.91
C ALA A 472 1.61 -24.27 3.51
N TRP A 473 0.76 -24.07 2.50
CA TRP A 473 1.13 -23.79 1.12
C TRP A 473 0.23 -22.71 0.54
N PHE A 474 0.81 -21.91 -0.37
CA PHE A 474 0.06 -21.10 -1.31
C PHE A 474 0.19 -21.70 -2.71
N PHE A 475 -0.93 -22.13 -3.26
CA PHE A 475 -1.03 -22.49 -4.67
C PHE A 475 -1.79 -21.40 -5.42
N GLY A 476 -1.21 -20.92 -6.52
CA GLY A 476 -1.84 -19.94 -7.40
C GLY A 476 -2.11 -20.56 -8.77
N PHE A 477 -3.25 -20.23 -9.36
CA PHE A 477 -3.52 -20.50 -10.78
C PHE A 477 -4.40 -19.39 -11.40
N GLU A 478 -4.33 -19.25 -12.72
CA GLU A 478 -5.11 -18.27 -13.47
C GLU A 478 -6.52 -18.83 -13.76
N GLY A 479 -7.54 -18.00 -13.56
CA GLY A 479 -8.93 -18.36 -13.72
C GLY A 479 -9.60 -18.92 -12.47
N TYR A 480 -10.77 -19.51 -12.69
CA TYR A 480 -11.61 -20.12 -11.66
C TYR A 480 -11.65 -21.64 -11.84
N MET A 481 -11.72 -22.35 -10.72
CA MET A 481 -11.95 -23.79 -10.65
C MET A 481 -12.84 -24.06 -9.45
N ASP A 482 -13.75 -25.02 -9.56
CA ASP A 482 -14.61 -25.42 -8.45
C ASP A 482 -13.79 -26.09 -7.34
N ILE A 483 -14.26 -25.96 -6.10
CA ILE A 483 -13.54 -26.48 -4.93
C ILE A 483 -13.33 -27.99 -5.02
N ALA A 484 -14.33 -28.75 -5.48
CA ALA A 484 -14.24 -30.21 -5.54
C ALA A 484 -13.09 -30.64 -6.48
N THR A 485 -12.95 -29.98 -7.62
CA THR A 485 -11.82 -30.22 -8.53
C THR A 485 -10.48 -29.83 -7.89
N ILE A 486 -10.39 -28.69 -7.19
CA ILE A 486 -9.15 -28.29 -6.48
C ILE A 486 -8.77 -29.34 -5.43
N GLU A 487 -9.73 -29.82 -4.64
CA GLU A 487 -9.49 -30.86 -3.63
C GLU A 487 -9.02 -32.17 -4.23
N GLN A 488 -9.62 -32.59 -5.35
CA GLN A 488 -9.18 -33.79 -6.06
C GLN A 488 -7.72 -33.69 -6.50
N HIS A 489 -7.24 -32.50 -6.90
CA HIS A 489 -5.85 -32.32 -7.30
C HIS A 489 -4.88 -32.26 -6.10
N ILE A 490 -5.29 -31.70 -4.97
CA ILE A 490 -4.42 -31.54 -3.78
C ILE A 490 -4.44 -32.79 -2.89
N PHE A 491 -5.63 -33.26 -2.54
CA PHE A 491 -5.88 -34.35 -1.59
C PHE A 491 -6.22 -35.69 -2.25
N GLY A 492 -6.47 -35.71 -3.56
CA GLY A 492 -6.79 -36.94 -4.31
C GLY A 492 -8.28 -37.31 -4.31
N ALA A 493 -9.12 -36.60 -3.55
CA ALA A 493 -10.57 -36.79 -3.51
C ALA A 493 -11.27 -35.51 -3.00
N ASP A 494 -12.53 -35.33 -3.41
CA ASP A 494 -13.44 -34.34 -2.82
C ASP A 494 -13.93 -34.85 -1.46
N MET A 495 -13.57 -34.12 -0.41
CA MET A 495 -13.86 -34.43 1.00
C MET A 495 -14.52 -33.25 1.73
N GLY A 496 -14.72 -32.11 1.07
CA GLY A 496 -15.34 -30.92 1.64
C GLY A 496 -14.51 -30.29 2.76
N HIS A 497 -13.18 -30.25 2.61
CA HIS A 497 -12.26 -29.61 3.55
C HIS A 497 -11.99 -28.14 3.20
N LEU A 498 -11.82 -27.84 1.91
CA LEU A 498 -11.64 -26.51 1.37
C LEU A 498 -12.98 -25.76 1.38
N LYS A 499 -12.89 -24.47 1.71
CA LYS A 499 -14.01 -23.53 1.70
C LYS A 499 -13.63 -22.27 0.94
N TRP A 500 -14.61 -21.62 0.33
CA TRP A 500 -14.40 -20.27 -0.20
C TRP A 500 -14.16 -19.29 0.95
N SER A 501 -13.30 -18.30 0.75
CA SER A 501 -13.08 -17.26 1.73
C SER A 501 -14.32 -16.35 1.84
N THR A 502 -14.73 -16.07 3.07
CA THR A 502 -15.93 -15.25 3.38
C THR A 502 -15.76 -13.79 2.97
N ASN A 503 -14.57 -13.24 3.23
CA ASN A 503 -14.21 -11.84 3.10
C ASN A 503 -12.72 -11.68 2.78
N GLY A 504 -12.14 -12.65 2.05
CA GLY A 504 -10.71 -12.68 1.72
C GLY A 504 -10.33 -11.76 0.56
N SER A 505 -11.24 -11.52 -0.37
CA SER A 505 -11.09 -10.55 -1.46
C SER A 505 -12.36 -9.73 -1.69
N PRO A 506 -12.31 -8.64 -2.47
CA PRO A 506 -13.51 -7.93 -2.92
C PRO A 506 -14.46 -8.78 -3.78
N LEU A 507 -14.02 -9.95 -4.24
CA LEU A 507 -14.84 -10.91 -5.00
C LEU A 507 -15.46 -12.00 -4.11
N SER A 508 -15.08 -12.07 -2.83
CA SER A 508 -15.63 -13.02 -1.87
C SER A 508 -17.11 -12.78 -1.64
N VAL A 509 -17.88 -13.86 -1.57
CA VAL A 509 -19.31 -13.83 -1.24
C VAL A 509 -19.53 -14.71 -0.01
N HIS A 510 -20.39 -14.28 0.89
CA HIS A 510 -20.75 -15.05 2.08
C HIS A 510 -22.24 -14.95 2.38
N ALA A 511 -22.76 -15.93 3.11
CA ALA A 511 -24.13 -15.94 3.60
C ALA A 511 -24.21 -16.64 4.96
N PRO A 512 -25.24 -16.37 5.77
CA PRO A 512 -25.50 -17.15 6.97
C PRO A 512 -25.93 -18.58 6.61
N ASN A 513 -25.41 -19.56 7.34
CA ASN A 513 -25.92 -20.93 7.30
C ASN A 513 -27.19 -21.07 8.18
N GLU A 514 -27.73 -22.29 8.26
CA GLU A 514 -28.92 -22.61 9.08
C GLU A 514 -28.76 -22.26 10.58
N TYR A 515 -27.53 -22.17 11.07
CA TYR A 515 -27.18 -21.83 12.45
C TYR A 515 -26.80 -20.34 12.64
N GLY A 516 -26.89 -19.53 11.58
CA GLY A 516 -26.49 -18.13 11.61
C GLY A 516 -24.98 -17.87 11.52
N GLU A 517 -24.17 -18.89 11.19
CA GLU A 517 -22.72 -18.75 11.01
C GLU A 517 -22.41 -18.24 9.59
N CYS A 518 -21.41 -17.36 9.48
CA CYS A 518 -20.96 -16.82 8.19
C CYS A 518 -20.14 -17.88 7.42
N ILE A 519 -20.66 -18.32 6.27
CA ILE A 519 -19.98 -19.27 5.39
C ILE A 519 -19.68 -18.64 4.03
N GLY A 520 -18.49 -18.94 3.49
CA GLY A 520 -18.11 -18.51 2.16
C GLY A 520 -18.89 -19.27 1.11
N GLN A 521 -19.43 -18.54 0.14
CA GLN A 521 -20.11 -19.09 -1.03
C GLN A 521 -19.21 -19.03 -2.25
N ASP A 522 -19.57 -19.80 -3.27
CA ASP A 522 -18.87 -19.74 -4.55
C ASP A 522 -18.97 -18.33 -5.16
N PRO A 523 -17.85 -17.65 -5.45
CA PRO A 523 -17.87 -16.31 -6.01
C PRO A 523 -18.66 -16.17 -7.31
N ILE A 524 -18.79 -17.24 -8.11
CA ILE A 524 -19.55 -17.24 -9.37
C ILE A 524 -21.07 -17.21 -9.14
N THR A 525 -21.56 -17.46 -7.92
CA THR A 525 -22.97 -17.24 -7.60
C THR A 525 -23.39 -15.77 -7.79
N ASN A 526 -22.45 -14.82 -7.64
CA ASN A 526 -22.67 -13.44 -7.99
C ASN A 526 -22.56 -13.25 -9.52
N PRO A 527 -23.61 -12.78 -10.21
CA PRO A 527 -23.59 -12.60 -11.66
C PRO A 527 -22.48 -11.65 -12.14
N GLU A 528 -22.15 -10.61 -11.37
CA GLU A 528 -21.07 -9.68 -11.74
C GLU A 528 -19.70 -10.36 -11.75
N THR A 529 -19.43 -11.19 -10.74
CA THR A 529 -18.19 -11.97 -10.66
C THR A 529 -18.13 -13.01 -11.77
N ALA A 530 -19.26 -13.69 -12.05
CA ALA A 530 -19.36 -14.64 -13.14
C ALA A 530 -19.05 -14.00 -14.51
N GLU A 531 -19.54 -12.79 -14.75
CA GLU A 531 -19.24 -12.02 -15.97
C GLU A 531 -17.76 -11.62 -16.03
N LYS A 532 -17.18 -11.13 -14.92
CA LYS A 532 -15.74 -10.83 -14.84
C LYS A 532 -14.87 -12.05 -15.17
N VAL A 533 -15.22 -13.21 -14.63
CA VAL A 533 -14.51 -14.47 -14.93
C VAL A 533 -14.61 -14.81 -16.42
N LYS A 534 -15.80 -14.69 -17.03
CA LYS A 534 -15.99 -14.94 -18.47
C LYS A 534 -15.20 -13.97 -19.35
N GLN A 535 -15.19 -12.69 -18.99
CA GLN A 535 -14.44 -11.66 -19.73
C GLN A 535 -12.92 -11.90 -19.62
N ALA A 536 -12.44 -12.31 -18.44
CA ALA A 536 -11.02 -12.55 -18.18
C ALA A 536 -10.42 -13.67 -19.05
N ILE A 537 -11.22 -14.63 -19.53
CA ILE A 537 -10.75 -15.71 -20.42
C ILE A 537 -10.13 -15.15 -21.71
N ASN A 538 -10.67 -14.05 -22.24
CA ASN A 538 -10.22 -13.43 -23.50
C ASN A 538 -9.40 -12.15 -23.27
N ALA A 539 -8.96 -11.90 -22.04
CA ALA A 539 -8.28 -10.67 -21.66
C ALA A 539 -6.88 -10.57 -22.27
N GLN A 540 -6.59 -9.44 -22.92
CA GLN A 540 -5.27 -9.17 -23.51
C GLN A 540 -4.18 -9.07 -22.43
N MET A 541 -2.93 -9.26 -22.83
CA MET A 541 -1.80 -9.12 -21.92
C MET A 541 -1.76 -7.69 -21.36
N GLY A 542 -1.55 -7.55 -20.04
CA GLY A 542 -1.49 -6.25 -19.37
C GLY A 542 -2.85 -5.68 -18.93
N THR A 543 -3.94 -6.39 -19.20
CA THR A 543 -5.26 -6.09 -18.61
C THR A 543 -5.48 -6.88 -17.33
N GLU A 544 -6.43 -6.44 -16.50
CA GLU A 544 -6.79 -7.13 -15.27
C GLU A 544 -7.38 -8.51 -15.58
N ARG A 545 -6.91 -9.53 -14.85
CA ARG A 545 -7.30 -10.93 -14.99
C ARG A 545 -7.73 -11.48 -13.64
N ILE A 546 -8.39 -12.64 -13.69
CA ILE A 546 -8.82 -13.36 -12.51
C ILE A 546 -7.84 -14.47 -12.18
N PHE A 547 -7.50 -14.57 -10.90
CA PHE A 547 -6.62 -15.59 -10.35
C PHE A 547 -7.26 -16.20 -9.10
N THR A 548 -6.87 -17.42 -8.79
CA THR A 548 -7.29 -18.12 -7.58
C THR A 548 -6.08 -18.43 -6.71
N LEU A 549 -6.16 -18.10 -5.43
CA LEU A 549 -5.21 -18.46 -4.40
C LEU A 549 -5.82 -19.54 -3.50
N VAL A 550 -5.14 -20.67 -3.37
CA VAL A 550 -5.48 -21.74 -2.43
C VAL A 550 -4.50 -21.69 -1.28
N ASP A 551 -5.01 -21.43 -0.08
CA ASP A 551 -4.26 -21.53 1.17
C ASP A 551 -4.59 -22.85 1.86
N THR A 552 -3.64 -23.76 1.88
CA THR A 552 -3.87 -25.09 2.45
C THR A 552 -3.81 -25.11 3.96
N TYR A 553 -3.27 -24.09 4.64
CA TYR A 553 -3.23 -24.04 6.09
C TYR A 553 -4.60 -23.70 6.69
N THR A 554 -5.21 -22.63 6.19
CA THR A 554 -6.58 -22.22 6.57
C THR A 554 -7.66 -23.00 5.83
N LEU A 555 -7.26 -23.81 4.83
CA LEU A 555 -8.14 -24.55 3.91
C LEU A 555 -9.10 -23.61 3.18
N THR A 556 -8.61 -22.43 2.79
CA THR A 556 -9.41 -21.41 2.10
C THR A 556 -9.01 -21.27 0.64
N VAL A 557 -10.01 -20.99 -0.19
CA VAL A 557 -9.83 -20.63 -1.61
C VAL A 557 -10.32 -19.20 -1.78
N THR A 558 -9.49 -18.35 -2.36
CA THR A 558 -9.79 -16.93 -2.59
C THR A 558 -9.62 -16.58 -4.06
N LEU A 559 -10.71 -16.13 -4.69
CA LEU A 559 -10.70 -15.57 -6.04
C LEU A 559 -10.31 -14.09 -5.96
N PHE A 560 -9.41 -13.60 -6.81
CA PHE A 560 -8.99 -12.20 -6.79
C PHE A 560 -8.63 -11.71 -8.19
N SER A 561 -8.57 -10.39 -8.35
CA SER A 561 -8.16 -9.74 -9.59
C SER A 561 -6.76 -9.13 -9.47
N ALA A 562 -5.98 -9.23 -10.54
CA ALA A 562 -4.62 -8.71 -10.65
C ALA A 562 -4.23 -8.53 -12.12
N VAL A 563 -3.21 -7.73 -12.43
CA VAL A 563 -2.71 -7.56 -13.81
C VAL A 563 -1.70 -8.65 -14.16
N LYS A 564 -0.82 -9.00 -13.21
CA LYS A 564 0.16 -10.08 -13.35
C LYS A 564 -0.03 -11.13 -12.25
N PRO A 565 0.35 -12.40 -12.50
CA PRO A 565 0.32 -13.43 -11.46
C PRO A 565 1.27 -13.03 -10.32
N PRO A 566 0.77 -12.84 -9.08
CA PRO A 566 1.60 -12.47 -7.95
C PRO A 566 2.48 -13.66 -7.52
N VAL A 567 3.77 -13.44 -7.31
CA VAL A 567 4.73 -14.49 -6.93
C VAL A 567 4.94 -14.58 -5.42
N ALA A 568 4.50 -13.57 -4.67
CA ALA A 568 4.69 -13.47 -3.23
C ALA A 568 3.44 -12.94 -2.53
N VAL A 569 3.20 -13.43 -1.32
CA VAL A 569 2.28 -12.85 -0.34
C VAL A 569 3.15 -12.13 0.70
N VAL A 570 2.91 -10.84 0.94
CA VAL A 570 3.62 -10.03 1.93
C VAL A 570 2.61 -9.43 2.91
N LEU A 571 2.70 -9.78 4.19
CA LEU A 571 1.86 -9.21 5.23
C LEU A 571 2.47 -7.89 5.71
N CYS A 572 1.73 -6.78 5.51
CA CYS A 572 2.22 -5.43 5.82
C CYS A 572 1.40 -4.67 6.86
N GLY A 573 0.20 -5.15 7.20
CA GLY A 573 -0.67 -4.52 8.18
C GLY A 573 -1.85 -5.40 8.58
N GLU A 574 -2.71 -4.85 9.42
CA GLU A 574 -3.87 -5.50 10.01
C GLU A 574 -5.08 -4.57 9.93
N GLU A 575 -6.27 -5.14 9.74
CA GLU A 575 -7.52 -4.40 9.68
C GLU A 575 -8.67 -5.32 10.09
N GLY A 576 -9.49 -4.87 11.04
CA GLY A 576 -10.64 -5.64 11.53
C GLY A 576 -10.26 -7.01 12.11
N GLY A 577 -9.04 -7.15 12.64
CA GLY A 577 -8.52 -8.41 13.18
C GLY A 577 -8.00 -9.42 12.13
N MET A 578 -7.96 -9.03 10.84
CA MET A 578 -7.37 -9.82 9.75
C MET A 578 -6.10 -9.15 9.22
N GLN A 579 -5.21 -9.94 8.63
CA GLN A 579 -3.96 -9.48 8.04
C GLN A 579 -4.21 -8.92 6.62
N ARG A 580 -3.68 -7.73 6.33
CA ARG A 580 -3.59 -7.16 4.98
C ARG A 580 -2.39 -7.76 4.25
N ALA A 581 -2.70 -8.68 3.36
CA ALA A 581 -1.75 -9.48 2.60
C ALA A 581 -1.60 -8.92 1.18
N LEU A 582 -0.47 -8.29 0.91
CA LEU A 582 -0.14 -7.78 -0.42
C LEU A 582 0.28 -8.94 -1.31
N LEU A 583 -0.41 -9.08 -2.43
CA LEU A 583 -0.03 -9.98 -3.49
C LEU A 583 0.89 -9.23 -4.45
N CYS A 584 2.13 -9.68 -4.55
CA CYS A 584 3.17 -8.94 -5.27
C CYS A 584 3.70 -9.72 -6.48
N SER A 585 3.79 -9.06 -7.64
CA SER A 585 4.60 -9.55 -8.77
C SER A 585 6.05 -9.06 -8.63
N TYR A 586 7.01 -9.82 -9.13
CA TYR A 586 8.43 -9.45 -9.03
C TYR A 586 8.96 -8.98 -10.39
N ASP A 587 9.61 -7.82 -10.38
CA ASP A 587 10.40 -7.32 -11.50
C ASP A 587 11.89 -7.48 -11.20
N TRP A 588 12.55 -8.38 -11.93
CA TRP A 588 13.96 -8.69 -11.73
C TRP A 588 14.88 -7.56 -12.20
N SER A 589 14.44 -6.72 -13.16
CA SER A 589 15.26 -5.65 -13.74
C SER A 589 15.49 -4.52 -12.75
N THR A 590 14.43 -4.13 -12.03
CA THR A 590 14.46 -3.09 -10.99
C THR A 590 14.62 -3.66 -9.58
N GLN A 591 14.59 -5.00 -9.45
CA GLN A 591 14.54 -5.72 -8.18
C GLN A 591 13.38 -5.22 -7.31
N THR A 592 12.19 -5.07 -7.88
CA THR A 592 11.03 -4.47 -7.20
C THR A 592 9.87 -5.47 -7.16
N LEU A 593 9.24 -5.58 -5.98
CA LEU A 593 7.94 -6.21 -5.83
C LEU A 593 6.85 -5.18 -6.08
N TYR A 594 6.01 -5.38 -7.08
CA TYR A 594 4.87 -4.51 -7.36
C TYR A 594 3.61 -5.10 -6.76
N ARG A 595 2.85 -4.30 -6.02
CA ARG A 595 1.54 -4.69 -5.49
C ARG A 595 0.55 -4.88 -6.65
N GLU A 596 0.08 -6.11 -6.83
CA GLU A 596 -0.94 -6.47 -7.81
C GLU A 596 -2.33 -6.48 -7.19
N SER A 597 -2.45 -6.92 -5.92
CA SER A 597 -3.71 -6.97 -5.18
C SER A 597 -3.46 -6.95 -3.67
N VAL A 598 -4.51 -6.81 -2.87
CA VAL A 598 -4.45 -6.94 -1.40
C VAL A 598 -5.60 -7.82 -0.93
N LEU A 599 -5.26 -8.89 -0.23
CA LEU A 599 -6.21 -9.82 0.39
C LEU A 599 -6.30 -9.60 1.89
N ARG A 600 -7.40 -10.08 2.47
CA ARG A 600 -7.56 -10.22 3.91
C ARG A 600 -7.34 -11.69 4.28
N MET A 601 -6.39 -11.94 5.16
CA MET A 601 -6.04 -13.31 5.60
C MET A 601 -6.21 -13.46 7.10
N GLU A 602 -6.53 -14.68 7.54
CA GLU A 602 -6.66 -14.98 8.97
C GLU A 602 -5.32 -14.78 9.69
N THR A 603 -5.36 -14.31 10.94
CA THR A 603 -4.15 -14.04 11.74
C THR A 603 -3.28 -15.28 11.97
N LEU A 604 -3.86 -16.48 11.94
CA LEU A 604 -3.11 -17.74 12.05
C LEU A 604 -2.06 -17.89 10.93
N VAL A 605 -2.29 -17.30 9.75
CA VAL A 605 -1.35 -17.31 8.63
C VAL A 605 -0.02 -16.65 9.02
N LEU A 606 -0.06 -15.57 9.80
CA LEU A 606 1.12 -14.82 10.26
C LEU A 606 2.09 -15.72 11.04
N GLU A 607 1.57 -16.59 11.92
CA GLU A 607 2.37 -17.47 12.78
C GLU A 607 3.15 -18.54 11.98
N GLN A 608 2.65 -18.89 10.80
CA GLN A 608 3.25 -19.88 9.91
C GLN A 608 4.13 -19.26 8.82
N MET A 609 4.17 -17.92 8.67
CA MET A 609 5.03 -17.25 7.71
C MET A 609 6.41 -16.94 8.30
N ALA A 610 7.42 -16.88 7.45
CA ALA A 610 8.76 -16.44 7.82
C ALA A 610 8.87 -14.91 7.75
N ARG A 611 9.61 -14.34 8.69
CA ARG A 611 10.01 -12.93 8.59
C ARG A 611 11.05 -12.77 7.49
N VAL A 612 10.87 -11.76 6.66
CA VAL A 612 11.80 -11.43 5.57
C VAL A 612 12.52 -10.12 5.88
N GLY A 613 13.74 -10.00 5.34
CA GLY A 613 14.49 -8.75 5.41
C GLY A 613 13.94 -7.72 4.43
N ARG A 614 14.75 -6.69 4.15
CA ARG A 614 14.39 -5.59 3.26
C ARG A 614 13.79 -6.06 1.93
N LEU A 615 12.65 -5.48 1.59
CA LEU A 615 11.98 -5.63 0.31
C LEU A 615 11.82 -4.25 -0.34
N ARG A 616 12.11 -4.15 -1.63
CA ARG A 616 11.75 -2.98 -2.43
C ARG A 616 10.34 -3.18 -2.99
N LEU A 617 9.42 -2.28 -2.65
CA LEU A 617 8.01 -2.35 -2.99
C LEU A 617 7.59 -1.16 -3.85
N GLY A 618 6.87 -1.42 -4.94
CA GLY A 618 6.23 -0.42 -5.79
C GLY A 618 4.72 -0.47 -5.68
N LEU A 619 4.08 0.69 -5.55
CA LEU A 619 2.61 0.81 -5.50
C LEU A 619 1.96 0.71 -6.87
N ARG A 620 2.69 1.16 -7.90
CA ARG A 620 2.26 1.15 -9.30
C ARG A 620 3.46 0.81 -10.18
N ARG A 621 3.20 0.03 -11.21
CA ARG A 621 4.17 -0.24 -12.27
C ARG A 621 3.93 0.74 -13.42
N GLU A 622 4.98 1.36 -13.93
CA GLU A 622 4.89 2.08 -15.20
C GLU A 622 4.70 1.03 -16.31
N THR A 623 3.55 1.11 -16.98
CA THR A 623 3.23 0.28 -18.14
C THR A 623 4.04 0.81 -19.33
N TRP A 624 4.85 -0.05 -19.92
CA TRP A 624 5.67 0.22 -21.10
C TRP A 624 4.81 0.38 -22.35
#